data_AF-A0A4Q1CD04-F1
#
_entry.id   AF-A0A4Q1CD04-F1
#
_cell.length_a   1.000
_cell.length_b   1.000
_cell.length_c   1.000
_cell.angle_alpha   90.00
_cell.angle_beta   90.00
_cell.angle_gamma   90.00
#
_symmetry.space_group_name_H-M   'P 1'
#
loop_
_entity.id
_entity.type
_entity.pdbx_description
1 polymer ?
#
loop_
_entity_poly.entity_id
_entity_poly.type
_entity_poly.pdbx_seq_one_letter_code
_entity_poly.pdbx_strand_id
1 'polypeptide(L)'
;DADLGLANIDVILGLNPTHTLADLVAGRCSLEDVIVEGPNGVLVVPAASGRRHMAELAPAEHIGLVNVFSELERELDIMVVDTAAGITDGVLTFCQAAQDTVVVVCDEPASITDAYALIKVLSRERGVD
;
A
#
# COMPACT_ATOMS: atom_id res chain seq x y z
N ASP A 1 -0.70 4.94 1.17
CA ASP A 1 -0.45 4.71 -0.26
C ASP A 1 0.58 3.59 -0.37
N ALA A 2 0.16 2.41 -0.83
CA ALA A 2 1.03 1.26 -1.05
C ALA A 2 1.39 1.10 -2.54
N ASP A 3 1.02 2.05 -3.40
CA ASP A 3 1.71 2.26 -4.67
C ASP A 3 3.04 2.97 -4.41
N LEU A 4 4.02 2.17 -4.01
CA LEU A 4 5.34 2.64 -3.63
C LEU A 4 6.13 3.22 -4.82
N GLY A 5 5.73 2.93 -6.06
CA GLY A 5 6.43 3.41 -7.26
C GLY A 5 5.90 4.74 -7.76
N LEU A 6 4.57 4.88 -7.77
CA LEU A 6 3.84 5.99 -8.38
C LEU A 6 2.75 6.51 -7.45
N ALA A 7 3.13 6.80 -6.20
CA ALA A 7 2.23 7.37 -5.19
C ALA A 7 1.48 8.60 -5.69
N ASN A 8 0.18 8.65 -5.40
CA ASN A 8 -0.73 9.70 -5.89
C ASN A 8 -1.66 10.27 -4.81
N ILE A 9 -1.79 9.64 -3.63
CA ILE A 9 -2.77 10.07 -2.61
C ILE A 9 -2.47 11.49 -2.13
N ASP A 10 -1.20 11.83 -1.92
CA ASP A 10 -0.77 13.17 -1.52
C ASP A 10 -1.15 14.23 -2.56
N VAL A 11 -0.95 13.94 -3.85
CA VAL A 11 -1.33 14.83 -4.96
C VAL A 11 -2.84 15.02 -5.01
N ILE A 12 -3.63 13.94 -4.91
CA ILE A 12 -5.10 13.99 -4.98
C ILE A 12 -5.69 14.77 -3.81
N LEU A 13 -5.10 14.64 -2.62
CA LEU A 13 -5.56 15.29 -1.40
C LEU A 13 -4.93 16.67 -1.16
N GLY A 14 -3.98 17.10 -2.01
CA GLY A 14 -3.28 18.38 -1.87
C GLY A 14 -2.36 18.46 -0.65
N LEU A 15 -1.77 17.32 -0.26
CA LEU A 15 -0.88 17.22 0.91
C LEU A 15 0.57 17.52 0.50
N ASN A 16 1.33 18.10 1.43
CA ASN A 16 2.77 18.35 1.26
C ASN A 16 3.54 17.65 2.38
N PRO A 17 3.73 16.33 2.31
CA PRO A 17 4.38 15.58 3.37
C PRO A 17 5.86 15.92 3.48
N THR A 18 6.36 16.00 4.73
CA THR A 18 7.79 16.23 5.00
C THR A 18 8.59 14.92 4.92
N HIS A 19 7.96 13.82 5.34
CA HIS A 19 8.50 12.46 5.29
C HIS A 19 7.54 11.53 4.56
N THR A 20 8.10 10.51 3.92
CA THR A 20 7.37 9.50 3.15
C THR A 20 7.76 8.10 3.58
N LEU A 21 7.07 7.08 3.09
CA LEU A 21 7.50 5.68 3.27
C LEU A 21 8.94 5.42 2.81
N ALA A 22 9.48 6.18 1.86
CA ALA A 22 10.89 6.05 1.46
C ALA A 22 11.88 6.55 2.52
N ASP A 23 11.46 7.44 3.41
CA ASP A 23 12.25 7.89 4.56
C ASP A 23 12.22 6.85 5.68
N LEU A 24 11.05 6.26 5.91
CA LEU A 24 10.85 5.16 6.84
C LEU A 24 11.68 3.92 6.44
N VAL A 25 11.57 3.46 5.19
CA VAL A 25 12.34 2.30 4.68
C VAL A 25 13.84 2.55 4.77
N ALA A 26 14.28 3.80 4.59
CA ALA A 26 15.69 4.16 4.73
C ALA A 26 16.14 4.40 6.18
N GLY A 27 15.26 4.19 7.18
CA GLY A 27 15.56 4.37 8.60
C GLY A 27 15.81 5.82 9.01
N ARG A 28 15.28 6.80 8.27
CA ARG A 28 15.47 8.24 8.53
C ARG A 28 14.45 8.81 9.52
N CYS A 29 13.29 8.18 9.65
CA CYS A 29 12.21 8.61 10.52
C CYS A 29 11.40 7.40 11.02
N SER A 30 10.51 7.63 11.99
CA SER A 30 9.54 6.65 12.46
C SER A 30 8.27 6.64 11.61
N LEU A 31 7.37 5.68 11.81
CA LEU A 31 6.07 5.65 11.12
C LEU A 31 5.20 6.86 11.52
N GLU A 32 5.22 7.28 12.79
CA GLU A 32 4.46 8.43 13.25
C GLU A 32 4.90 9.75 12.57
N ASP A 33 6.19 9.89 12.26
CA ASP A 33 6.71 11.06 11.53
C ASP A 33 6.21 11.14 10.08
N VAL A 34 5.75 10.01 9.53
CA VAL A 34 5.24 9.90 8.16
C VAL A 34 3.72 10.13 8.09
N ILE A 35 3.00 9.93 9.19
CA ILE A 35 1.54 10.10 9.21
C ILE A 35 1.19 11.59 9.08
N VAL A 36 0.38 11.92 8.08
CA VAL A 36 -0.12 13.27 7.83
C VAL A 36 -1.64 13.30 7.96
N GLU A 37 -2.18 14.36 8.55
CA GLU A 37 -3.63 14.58 8.60
C GLU A 37 -4.12 15.16 7.26
N GLY A 38 -5.03 14.45 6.63
CA GLY A 38 -5.75 14.85 5.44
C GLY A 38 -7.14 15.41 5.73
N PRO A 39 -7.95 15.64 4.68
CA PRO A 39 -9.29 16.20 4.83
C PRO A 39 -10.18 15.36 5.75
N ASN A 40 -11.03 16.04 6.53
CA ASN A 40 -12.01 15.41 7.43
C ASN A 40 -11.39 14.46 8.48
N GLY A 41 -10.13 14.67 8.87
CA GLY A 41 -9.46 13.88 9.91
C GLY A 41 -8.94 12.52 9.41
N VAL A 42 -8.94 12.27 8.10
CA VAL A 42 -8.34 11.06 7.53
C VAL A 42 -6.84 11.10 7.71
N LEU A 43 -6.26 10.05 8.27
CA LEU A 43 -4.82 9.92 8.42
C LEU A 43 -4.24 9.26 7.17
N VAL A 44 -3.17 9.84 6.64
CA VAL A 44 -2.56 9.41 5.40
C VAL A 44 -1.10 9.09 5.63
N VAL A 45 -0.69 7.92 5.14
CA VAL A 45 0.71 7.54 5.03
C VAL A 45 1.14 7.63 3.56
N PRO A 46 1.86 8.69 3.17
CA PRO A 46 2.26 8.92 1.78
C PRO A 46 3.43 8.01 1.40
N ALA A 47 3.32 7.38 0.23
CA ALA A 47 4.44 6.74 -0.43
C ALA A 47 5.31 7.80 -1.15
N ALA A 48 6.51 7.41 -1.55
CA ALA A 48 7.36 8.29 -2.34
C ALA A 48 7.07 8.11 -3.83
N SER A 49 6.81 9.22 -4.53
CA SER A 49 6.61 9.18 -5.98
C SER A 49 7.95 9.24 -6.74
N GLY A 50 8.12 8.42 -7.79
CA GLY A 50 9.25 8.50 -8.70
C GLY A 50 10.59 7.98 -8.14
N ARG A 51 10.57 7.26 -7.02
CA ARG A 51 11.76 6.62 -6.45
C ARG A 51 11.85 5.17 -6.89
N ARG A 52 12.71 4.90 -7.86
CA ARG A 52 12.89 3.56 -8.44
C ARG A 52 13.11 2.45 -7.39
N HIS A 53 13.89 2.72 -6.33
CA HIS A 53 14.13 1.75 -5.28
C HIS A 53 12.86 1.32 -4.54
N MET A 54 11.84 2.18 -4.46
CA MET A 54 10.57 1.87 -3.80
C MET A 54 9.70 0.93 -4.64
N ALA A 55 9.82 1.00 -5.97
CA ALA A 55 9.15 0.08 -6.89
C ALA A 55 9.84 -1.29 -6.97
N GLU A 56 11.10 -1.38 -6.53
CA GLU A 56 11.96 -2.57 -6.63
C GLU A 56 12.32 -3.13 -5.24
N LEU A 57 11.51 -2.84 -4.22
CA LEU A 57 11.74 -3.37 -2.87
C LEU A 57 11.76 -4.90 -2.87
N ALA A 58 12.65 -5.46 -2.06
CA ALA A 58 12.73 -6.89 -1.85
C ALA A 58 11.52 -7.38 -1.03
N PRO A 59 11.12 -8.67 -1.16
CA PRO A 59 10.02 -9.23 -0.37
C PRO A 59 10.16 -9.02 1.15
N ALA A 60 11.39 -9.06 1.68
CA ALA A 60 11.66 -8.83 3.09
C ALA A 60 11.35 -7.37 3.53
N GLU A 61 11.54 -6.40 2.63
CA GLU A 61 11.24 -4.99 2.90
C GLU A 61 9.71 -4.75 2.90
N HIS A 62 8.97 -5.43 2.03
CA HIS A 62 7.50 -5.43 2.09
C HIS A 62 6.96 -6.03 3.39
N ILE A 63 7.52 -7.16 3.84
CA ILE A 63 7.16 -7.76 5.14
C ILE A 63 7.52 -6.81 6.29
N GLY A 64 8.67 -6.15 6.21
CA GLY A 64 9.08 -5.15 7.19
C GLY A 64 8.09 -4.00 7.30
N LEU A 65 7.61 -3.47 6.16
CA LEU A 65 6.57 -2.44 6.13
C LEU A 65 5.27 -2.93 6.80
N VAL A 66 4.79 -4.13 6.45
CA VAL A 66 3.59 -4.71 7.06
C VAL A 66 3.73 -4.83 8.59
N ASN A 67 4.89 -5.27 9.08
CA ASN A 67 5.14 -5.39 10.52
C ASN A 67 5.13 -4.01 11.19
N VAL A 68 5.74 -2.99 10.58
CA VAL A 68 5.76 -1.63 11.12
C VAL A 68 4.34 -1.07 11.26
N PHE A 69 3.45 -1.33 10.30
CA PHE A 69 2.03 -0.97 10.42
C PHE A 69 1.29 -1.79 11.48
N SER A 70 1.67 -3.05 11.68
CA SER A 70 1.05 -3.92 12.70
C SER A 70 1.44 -3.54 14.13
N GLU A 71 2.58 -2.87 14.29
CA GLU A 71 3.08 -2.34 15.57
C GLU A 71 2.58 -0.92 15.88
N LEU A 72 1.76 -0.33 15.00
CA LEU A 72 1.20 1.00 15.21
C LEU A 72 0.28 0.99 16.44
N GLU A 73 0.71 1.63 17.53
CA GLU A 73 -0.03 1.68 18.81
C GLU A 73 -1.25 2.62 18.79
N ARG A 74 -1.54 3.22 17.64
CA ARG A 74 -2.61 4.20 17.48
C ARG A 74 -3.95 3.51 17.33
N GLU A 75 -4.96 3.97 18.08
CA GLU A 75 -6.33 3.48 17.93
C GLU A 75 -6.88 3.89 16.56
N LEU A 76 -7.11 2.90 15.70
CA LEU A 76 -7.68 3.04 14.36
C LEU A 76 -8.85 2.05 14.22
N ASP A 77 -10.00 2.54 13.78
CA ASP A 77 -11.13 1.66 13.47
C ASP A 77 -10.94 0.94 12.13
N ILE A 78 -10.37 1.65 11.14
CA ILE A 78 -10.22 1.17 9.76
C ILE A 78 -8.88 1.68 9.21
N MET A 79 -8.13 0.78 8.58
CA MET A 79 -6.97 1.10 7.75
C MET A 79 -7.27 0.67 6.31
N VAL A 80 -7.12 1.59 5.37
CA VAL A 80 -7.27 1.32 3.93
C VAL A 80 -5.90 1.33 3.29
N VAL A 81 -5.57 0.26 2.56
CA VAL A 81 -4.32 0.11 1.84
C VAL A 81 -4.60 0.20 0.33
N ASP A 82 -4.17 1.29 -0.27
CA ASP A 82 -4.26 1.51 -1.73
C ASP A 82 -3.05 0.89 -2.42
N THR A 83 -3.24 -0.22 -3.13
CA THR A 83 -2.15 -0.96 -3.78
C THR A 83 -1.91 -0.52 -5.21
N ALA A 84 -0.67 -0.69 -5.71
CA ALA A 84 -0.41 -0.61 -7.14
C ALA A 84 -1.23 -1.63 -7.96
N ALA A 85 -1.29 -1.45 -9.28
CA ALA A 85 -1.91 -2.40 -10.18
C ALA A 85 -1.07 -3.67 -10.41
N GLY A 86 -1.73 -4.76 -10.81
CA GLY A 86 -1.08 -6.00 -11.21
C GLY A 86 -0.89 -7.00 -10.07
N ILE A 87 0.08 -7.89 -10.23
CA ILE A 87 0.31 -9.07 -9.36
C ILE A 87 1.75 -9.13 -8.84
N THR A 88 2.40 -7.98 -8.67
CA THR A 88 3.75 -7.93 -8.10
C THR A 88 3.75 -8.43 -6.67
N ASP A 89 4.92 -8.88 -6.17
CA ASP A 89 5.04 -9.38 -4.79
C ASP A 89 4.56 -8.34 -3.77
N GLY A 90 4.82 -7.05 -3.99
CA GLY A 90 4.33 -5.98 -3.14
C GLY A 90 2.81 -5.96 -3.02
N VAL A 91 2.10 -5.99 -4.15
CA VAL A 91 0.63 -6.02 -4.17
C VAL A 91 0.12 -7.26 -3.43
N LEU A 92 0.66 -8.43 -3.74
CA LEU A 92 0.24 -9.70 -3.12
C LEU A 92 0.51 -9.73 -1.62
N THR A 93 1.64 -9.19 -1.15
CA THR A 93 1.98 -9.11 0.28
C THR A 93 1.03 -8.19 1.03
N PHE A 94 0.69 -7.02 0.48
CA PHE A 94 -0.28 -6.12 1.12
C PHE A 94 -1.69 -6.73 1.17
N CYS A 95 -2.15 -7.36 0.09
CA CYS A 95 -3.44 -8.08 0.09
C CYS A 95 -3.44 -9.23 1.12
N GLN A 96 -2.35 -9.99 1.22
CA GLN A 96 -2.24 -11.09 2.18
C GLN A 96 -2.22 -10.62 3.64
N ALA A 97 -1.72 -9.41 3.90
CA ALA A 97 -1.70 -8.82 5.23
C ALA A 97 -3.05 -8.21 5.65
N ALA A 98 -3.93 -7.94 4.69
CA ALA A 98 -5.24 -7.34 4.95
C ALA A 98 -6.26 -8.38 5.42
N GLN A 99 -7.20 -7.93 6.26
CA GLN A 99 -8.32 -8.77 6.71
C GLN A 99 -9.34 -9.00 5.60
N ASP A 100 -9.60 -7.95 4.82
CA ASP A 100 -10.50 -7.96 3.68
C ASP A 100 -9.77 -7.39 2.45
N THR A 101 -9.92 -8.05 1.30
CA THR A 101 -9.39 -7.58 0.01
C THR A 101 -10.52 -7.17 -0.91
N VAL A 102 -10.51 -5.91 -1.36
CA VAL A 102 -11.50 -5.37 -2.30
C VAL A 102 -10.88 -5.25 -3.69
N VAL A 103 -11.40 -6.02 -4.65
CA VAL A 103 -10.95 -5.96 -6.05
C VAL A 103 -11.88 -5.04 -6.84
N VAL A 104 -11.32 -3.97 -7.41
CA VAL A 104 -12.05 -3.00 -8.24
C VAL A 104 -12.02 -3.46 -9.70
N VAL A 105 -13.19 -3.52 -10.34
CA VAL A 105 -13.37 -4.03 -11.71
C VAL A 105 -14.24 -3.08 -12.53
N CYS A 106 -13.91 -2.94 -13.81
CA CYS A 106 -14.72 -2.23 -14.82
C CYS A 106 -15.36 -3.23 -15.80
N ASP A 107 -16.44 -2.83 -16.48
CA ASP A 107 -17.13 -3.64 -17.50
C ASP A 107 -16.36 -3.68 -18.83
N GLU A 108 -15.12 -4.15 -18.77
CA GLU A 108 -14.21 -4.29 -19.90
C GLU A 108 -13.51 -5.66 -19.83
N PRO A 109 -13.34 -6.38 -20.97
CA PRO A 109 -12.76 -7.72 -20.97
C PRO A 109 -11.37 -7.80 -20.33
N ALA A 110 -10.54 -6.76 -20.47
CA ALA A 110 -9.22 -6.71 -19.86
C ALA A 110 -9.31 -6.65 -18.33
N SER A 111 -10.14 -5.75 -17.78
CA SER A 111 -10.33 -5.59 -16.33
C SER A 111 -10.86 -6.87 -15.67
N ILE A 112 -11.82 -7.55 -16.30
CA ILE A 112 -12.36 -8.83 -15.81
C ILE A 112 -11.27 -9.91 -15.78
N THR A 113 -10.45 -9.98 -16.83
CA THR A 113 -9.37 -10.97 -16.94
C THR A 113 -8.29 -10.74 -15.87
N ASP A 114 -7.87 -9.49 -15.69
CA ASP A 114 -6.84 -9.13 -14.72
C ASP A 114 -7.33 -9.34 -13.27
N ALA A 115 -8.58 -8.96 -12.98
CA ALA A 115 -9.21 -9.19 -11.68
C ALA A 115 -9.28 -10.68 -11.35
N TYR A 116 -9.71 -11.52 -12.30
CA TYR A 116 -9.73 -12.96 -12.11
C TYR A 116 -8.32 -13.53 -11.90
N ALA A 117 -7.32 -13.03 -12.63
CA ALA A 117 -5.94 -13.46 -12.45
C ALA A 117 -5.42 -13.13 -11.04
N LEU A 118 -5.67 -11.92 -10.53
CA LEU A 118 -5.33 -11.52 -9.17
C LEU A 118 -6.02 -12.42 -8.13
N ILE A 119 -7.34 -12.60 -8.23
CA ILE A 119 -8.12 -13.47 -7.33
C ILE A 119 -7.56 -14.89 -7.31
N LYS A 120 -7.27 -15.45 -8.49
CA LYS A 120 -6.73 -16.81 -8.62
C LYS A 120 -5.36 -16.95 -7.93
N VAL A 121 -4.47 -15.97 -8.08
CA VAL A 121 -3.15 -15.98 -7.44
C VAL A 121 -3.28 -15.82 -5.93
N LEU A 122 -4.08 -14.87 -5.47
CA LEU A 122 -4.35 -14.65 -4.04
C LEU A 122 -4.90 -15.93 -3.36
N SER A 123 -5.89 -16.56 -3.97
CA SER A 123 -6.49 -17.79 -3.45
C SER A 123 -5.54 -18.99 -3.50
N ARG A 124 -4.85 -19.23 -4.62
CA ARG A 124 -4.07 -20.46 -4.80
C ARG A 124 -2.66 -20.41 -4.23
N GLU A 125 -2.05 -19.23 -4.19
CA GLU A 125 -0.63 -19.07 -3.86
C GLU A 125 -0.41 -18.35 -2.54
N ARG A 126 -1.35 -17.50 -2.11
CA ARG A 126 -1.23 -16.70 -0.88
C ARG A 126 -2.20 -17.11 0.23
N GLY A 127 -3.16 -17.99 -0.05
CA GLY A 127 -4.13 -18.47 0.93
C GLY A 127 -5.08 -17.38 1.42
N VAL A 128 -5.38 -16.41 0.55
CA VAL A 128 -6.40 -15.37 0.80
C VAL A 128 -7.73 -15.90 0.27
N ASP A 129 -8.71 -16.04 1.15
CA ASP A 129 -10.04 -16.63 0.85
C ASP A 129 -11.06 -15.61 0.32
#